data_AF-A0A8T6VDH5-F1
#
_entry.id   AF-A0A8T6VDH5-F1
#
_cell.length_a   1.000
_cell.length_b   1.000
_cell.length_c   1.000
_cell.angle_alpha   90.00
_cell.angle_beta   90.00
_cell.angle_gamma   90.00
#
_symmetry.space_group_name_H-M   'P 1'
#
loop_
_entity.id
_entity.type
_entity.pdbx_description
1 polymer ?
#
loop_
_entity_poly.entity_id
_entity_poly.type
_entity_poly.pdbx_seq_one_letter_code
_entity_poly.pdbx_strand_id
1 'polypeptide(L)' 'KLQINLKTSRCSKCNTQIRSVRKDTIIDKIPKKTSTYYHEFWECPNCKQVYWQGAHWKRIEKTLRDARKALKK' A
#
# COMPACT_ATOMS: atom_id res chain seq x y z
N LYS A 1 -13.10 9.08 -10.36
CA LYS A 1 -12.59 7.82 -10.97
C LYS A 1 -12.07 6.92 -9.84
N LEU A 2 -12.46 5.64 -9.79
CA LEU A 2 -11.92 4.67 -8.81
C LEU A 2 -10.43 4.47 -9.08
N GLN A 3 -9.53 5.10 -8.32
CA GLN A 3 -8.07 5.01 -8.46
C GLN A 3 -7.42 4.98 -7.07
N ILE A 4 -6.31 4.26 -6.94
CA ILE A 4 -5.55 4.25 -5.68
C ILE A 4 -4.66 5.48 -5.66
N ASN A 5 -4.80 6.30 -4.62
CA ASN A 5 -3.92 7.45 -4.40
C ASN A 5 -3.21 7.30 -3.05
N LEU A 6 -1.92 7.04 -3.11
CA LEU A 6 -1.07 6.80 -1.94
C LEU A 6 -0.78 8.07 -1.14
N LYS A 7 -0.93 9.26 -1.74
CA LYS A 7 -0.83 10.55 -1.01
C LYS A 7 -1.97 10.75 -0.01
N THR A 8 -3.14 10.16 -0.28
CA THR A 8 -4.35 10.31 0.53
C THR A 8 -4.79 8.98 1.18
N SER A 9 -3.99 7.93 1.04
CA SER A 9 -4.30 6.62 1.59
C SER A 9 -4.20 6.62 3.12
N ARG A 10 -5.05 5.80 3.74
CA ARG A 10 -5.13 5.65 5.19
C ARG A 10 -4.77 4.22 5.59
N CYS A 11 -4.30 4.07 6.82
CA CYS A 11 -3.98 2.80 7.42
C CYS A 11 -5.25 1.96 7.54
N SER A 12 -5.22 0.74 7.01
CA SER A 12 -6.33 -0.22 7.11
C SER A 12 -6.63 -0.68 8.55
N LYS A 13 -5.72 -0.46 9.52
CA LYS A 13 -5.90 -0.86 10.93
C LYS A 13 -6.45 0.24 11.82
N CYS A 14 -5.97 1.47 11.66
CA CYS A 14 -6.29 2.58 12.58
C CYS A 14 -6.74 3.86 11.86
N ASN A 15 -6.94 3.80 10.54
CA ASN A 15 -7.43 4.91 9.70
C ASN A 15 -6.58 6.19 9.69
N THR A 16 -5.38 6.16 10.29
CA THR A 16 -4.41 7.26 10.25
C THR A 16 -3.81 7.38 8.86
N GLN A 17 -3.55 8.59 8.38
CA GLN A 17 -2.91 8.81 7.08
C GLN A 17 -1.49 8.20 7.06
N ILE A 18 -1.21 7.39 6.04
CA ILE A 18 0.11 6.78 5.86
C ILE A 18 1.07 7.80 5.24
N ARG A 19 2.37 7.64 5.52
CA ARG A 19 3.42 8.51 4.98
C ARG A 19 4.45 7.68 4.23
N SER A 20 4.99 8.23 3.14
CA SER A 20 6.10 7.61 2.44
C SER A 20 7.32 7.54 3.35
N VAL A 21 7.99 6.40 3.38
CA VAL A 21 9.20 6.19 4.19
C VAL A 21 10.32 5.64 3.33
N ARG A 22 11.56 5.99 3.67
CA ARG A 22 12.74 5.44 3.00
C ARG A 22 12.92 3.98 3.38
N LYS A 23 13.24 3.13 2.41
CA LYS A 23 13.54 1.71 2.61
C LYS A 23 14.54 1.49 3.76
N ASP A 24 15.58 2.31 3.83
CA ASP A 24 16.64 2.21 4.85
C ASP A 24 16.10 2.31 6.28
N THR A 25 15.01 3.07 6.49
CA THR A 25 14.41 3.28 7.83
C THR A 25 13.49 2.14 8.26
N ILE A 26 13.09 1.26 7.33
CA ILE A 26 12.15 0.17 7.58
C ILE A 26 12.71 -1.20 7.21
N ILE A 27 14.00 -1.28 6.83
CA ILE A 27 14.64 -2.50 6.34
C ILE A 27 14.51 -3.66 7.35
N ASP A 28 14.58 -3.35 8.64
CA ASP A 28 14.45 -4.33 9.73
C ASP A 28 13.01 -4.75 10.00
N LYS A 29 12.03 -3.99 9.51
CA LYS A 29 10.59 -4.26 9.68
C LYS A 29 9.97 -5.04 8.52
N ILE A 30 10.73 -5.27 7.44
CA ILE A 30 10.26 -5.97 6.25
C ILE A 30 11.04 -7.26 6.01
N PRO A 31 10.42 -8.27 5.37
CA PRO A 31 11.17 -9.45 4.94
C PRO A 31 12.31 -9.08 3.98
N LYS A 32 13.48 -9.73 4.10
CA LYS A 32 14.65 -9.47 3.25
C LYS A 32 14.32 -9.48 1.75
N LYS A 33 13.53 -10.45 1.30
CA LYS A 33 13.10 -10.56 -0.11
C LYS A 33 12.25 -9.35 -0.54
N THR A 34 11.41 -8.82 0.34
CA THR A 34 10.60 -7.63 0.04
C THR A 34 11.48 -6.42 -0.25
N SER A 35 12.54 -6.25 0.52
CA SER A 35 13.48 -5.15 0.33
C SER A 35 14.18 -5.23 -1.05
N THR A 36 14.46 -6.44 -1.55
CA THR A 36 15.09 -6.64 -2.87
C THR A 36 14.17 -6.28 -4.04
N TYR A 37 12.88 -6.62 -3.96
CA TYR A 37 11.95 -6.50 -5.09
C TYR A 37 11.10 -5.21 -5.10
N TYR A 38 11.05 -4.47 -3.99
CA TYR A 38 10.20 -3.28 -3.87
C TYR A 38 11.01 -2.08 -3.34
N HIS A 39 10.69 -0.90 -3.86
CA HIS A 39 11.42 0.35 -3.56
C HIS A 39 10.56 1.42 -2.89
N GLU A 40 9.24 1.36 -3.07
CA GLU A 40 8.32 2.31 -2.46
C GLU A 40 7.62 1.71 -1.23
N PHE A 41 7.73 2.41 -0.11
CA PHE A 41 7.20 1.99 1.18
C PHE A 41 6.43 3.12 1.85
N TRP A 42 5.39 2.74 2.60
CA TRP A 42 4.63 3.65 3.43
C TRP A 42 4.49 3.08 4.83
N GLU A 43 4.58 3.94 5.85
CA GLU A 43 4.37 3.56 7.24
C GLU A 43 3.21 4.38 7.83
N CYS A 44 2.41 3.73 8.66
CA CYS A 44 1.48 4.42 9.54
C CYS A 44 2.24 5.01 10.75
N PRO A 45 2.22 6.34 10.97
CA PRO A 45 2.94 6.94 12.09
C PRO A 45 2.40 6.52 13.46
N ASN A 46 1.12 6.14 13.54
CA ASN A 46 0.41 5.73 14.76
C ASN A 46 0.70 4.26 15.12
N CYS A 47 0.26 3.31 14.28
CA CYS A 47 0.37 1.87 14.60
C CYS A 47 1.61 1.17 13.99
N LYS A 48 2.50 1.91 13.32
CA LYS A 48 3.74 1.40 12.68
C LYS A 48 3.54 0.31 11.63
N GLN A 49 2.33 0.14 11.12
CA GLN A 49 2.07 -0.77 10.02
C GLN A 49 2.79 -0.29 8.75
N VAL A 50 3.59 -1.17 8.14
CA VAL A 50 4.29 -0.93 6.89
C VAL A 50 3.47 -1.49 5.71
N TYR A 51 3.47 -0.75 4.60
CA TYR A 51 2.78 -1.04 3.34
C TYR A 51 3.74 -0.91 2.16
N TRP A 52 3.55 -1.74 1.13
CA TRP A 52 4.28 -1.71 -0.14
C TRP A 52 3.40 -2.33 -1.24
N GLN A 53 3.75 -2.11 -2.51
CA GLN A 53 3.00 -2.60 -3.66
C GLN A 53 3.27 -4.09 -3.98
N GLY A 54 3.07 -4.97 -2.99
CA GLY A 54 3.30 -6.41 -3.12
C GLY A 54 2.12 -7.20 -3.71
N ALA A 55 2.08 -8.52 -3.46
CA ALA A 55 1.01 -9.39 -3.94
C ALA A 55 -0.41 -8.92 -3.55
N HIS A 56 -0.55 -8.28 -2.39
CA HIS A 56 -1.82 -7.71 -1.94
C HIS A 56 -2.31 -6.59 -2.88
N TRP A 57 -1.39 -5.79 -3.42
CA TRP A 57 -1.69 -4.74 -4.39
C TRP A 57 -2.34 -5.28 -5.66
N LYS A 58 -1.82 -6.41 -6.19
CA LYS A 58 -2.38 -7.08 -7.37
C LYS A 58 -3.84 -7.49 -7.17
N ARG A 59 -4.21 -7.90 -5.94
CA ARG A 59 -5.61 -8.23 -5.61
C ARG A 59 -6.49 -6.98 -5.58
N ILE A 60 -6.02 -5.89 -4.95
CA ILE A 60 -6.75 -4.61 -4.92
C ILE A 60 -6.99 -4.11 -6.34
N GLU A 61 -5.97 -4.15 -7.20
CA GLU A 61 -6.13 -3.76 -8.60
C GLU A 61 -7.14 -4.63 -9.35
N LYS A 62 -7.16 -5.94 -9.10
CA LYS A 62 -8.18 -6.84 -9.68
C LYS A 62 -9.58 -6.40 -9.25
N THR A 63 -9.81 -6.21 -7.97
CA THR A 63 -11.09 -5.74 -7.44
C THR A 63 -11.51 -4.39 -8.05
N LEU A 64 -10.58 -3.45 -8.19
CA LEU A 64 -10.85 -2.16 -8.83
C LEU A 64 -11.19 -2.30 -10.32
N ARG A 65 -10.51 -3.20 -11.05
CA ARG A 65 -10.85 -3.48 -12.45
C ARG A 65 -12.26 -4.03 -12.57
N ASP A 66 -12.63 -4.97 -11.71
CA ASP A 66 -13.96 -5.60 -11.75
C ASP A 66 -15.06 -4.60 -11.37
N ALA A 67 -14.85 -3.79 -10.33
CA ALA A 67 -15.76 -2.71 -9.96
C ALA A 67 -15.96 -1.67 -11.07
N ARG A 68 -14.88 -1.29 -11.77
CA ARG A 68 -14.96 -0.39 -12.92
C ARG A 68 -15.74 -1.00 -14.09
N LYS A 69 -15.70 -2.32 -14.29
CA LYS A 69 -16.51 -2.99 -15.32
C LYS A 69 -17.99 -2.98 -14.93
N ALA A 70 -18.31 -3.25 -13.67
CA ALA A 70 -19.69 -3.22 -13.17
C ALA A 70 -20.34 -1.85 -13.30
N LEU A 71 -19.60 -0.76 -13.04
CA LEU A 71 -20.11 0.62 -13.19
C LEU A 71 -20.31 1.07 -14.64
N LYS A 72 -19.78 0.33 -15.62
CA LYS A 72 -19.94 0.62 -17.06
C LYS A 72 -21.09 -0.16 -17.69
N LYS A 73 -21.72 -1.05 -16.92
CA LYS A 73 -22.82 -1.90 -17.34
C LYS A 73 -24.12 -1.28 -16.86
#